data_AF-A0A1N7IM46-F1
#
_entry.id   AF-A0A1N7IM46-F1
#
_cell.length_a   1.000
_cell.length_b   1.000
_cell.length_c   1.000
_cell.angle_alpha   90.00
_cell.angle_beta   90.00
_cell.angle_gamma   90.00
#
_symmetry.space_group_name_H-M   'P 1'
#
loop_
_entity.id
_entity.type
_entity.pdbx_description
1 polymer ?
#
loop_
_entity_poly.entity_id
_entity_poly.type
_entity_poly.pdbx_seq_one_letter_code
_entity_poly.pdbx_strand_id
1 'polypeptide(L)'
;MKKIVIRFWIINLLISIILFVAYRIAISQTETINGNSFEKWIQFFELLLNFGFSFFYFIAMIIFSFAILLNLIKKVRNKLYLSFLTFLGLPSICIIYMIFTELINFQMLNFFSVIYIFIMTIQFLMFRKIIEKTRSE
;
A
#
# COMPACT_ATOMS: atom_id res chain seq x y z
N MET A 1 -18.14 -7.48 16.09
CA MET A 1 -17.83 -7.39 14.63
C MET A 1 -17.39 -6.00 14.15
N LYS A 2 -18.17 -4.91 14.33
CA LYS A 2 -17.78 -3.57 13.86
C LYS A 2 -16.39 -3.12 14.37
N LYS A 3 -16.16 -3.29 15.68
CA LYS A 3 -14.88 -2.96 16.35
C LYS A 3 -13.67 -3.72 15.75
N ILE A 4 -13.87 -4.97 15.31
CA ILE A 4 -12.82 -5.79 14.68
C ILE A 4 -12.49 -5.23 13.30
N VAL A 5 -13.49 -4.97 12.45
CA VAL A 5 -13.27 -4.42 11.11
C VAL A 5 -12.58 -3.05 11.18
N ILE A 6 -13.05 -2.16 12.07
CA ILE A 6 -12.43 -0.83 12.26
C ILE A 6 -10.98 -0.96 12.74
N ARG A 7 -10.68 -1.89 13.66
CA ARG A 7 -9.31 -2.15 14.12
C ARG A 7 -8.40 -2.53 12.95
N PHE A 8 -8.85 -3.43 12.07
CA PHE A 8 -8.07 -3.84 10.90
C PHE A 8 -7.90 -2.70 9.88
N TRP A 9 -8.94 -1.89 9.68
CA TRP A 9 -8.84 -0.70 8.84
C TRP A 9 -7.79 0.30 9.36
N ILE A 10 -7.81 0.62 10.65
CA ILE A 10 -6.82 1.52 11.29
C ILE A 10 -5.41 0.96 11.14
N ILE A 11 -5.22 -0.35 11.34
CA ILE A 11 -3.91 -1.00 11.16
C ILE A 11 -3.42 -0.86 9.72
N ASN A 12 -4.29 -1.07 8.71
CA ASN A 12 -3.90 -0.88 7.30
C ASN A 12 -3.49 0.58 7.02
N LEU A 13 -4.26 1.54 7.54
CA LEU A 13 -3.96 2.96 7.39
C LEU A 13 -2.59 3.29 8.00
N LEU A 14 -2.30 2.79 9.20
CA LEU A 14 -0.99 2.96 9.84
C LEU A 14 0.15 2.31 9.04
N ILE A 15 -0.04 1.09 8.52
CA ILE A 15 0.93 0.42 7.66
C ILE A 15 1.22 1.26 6.41
N SER A 16 0.18 1.81 5.79
CA SER A 16 0.31 2.64 4.59
C SER A 16 1.14 3.91 4.87
N ILE A 17 0.91 4.56 6.02
CA ILE A 17 1.72 5.70 6.48
C ILE A 17 3.17 5.29 6.75
N ILE A 18 3.38 4.20 7.48
CA ILE A 18 4.72 3.71 7.84
C ILE A 18 5.52 3.38 6.58
N LEU A 19 4.92 2.68 5.62
CA LEU A 19 5.58 2.32 4.37
C LEU A 19 5.92 3.55 3.54
N PHE A 20 5.02 4.55 3.48
CA PHE A 20 5.31 5.81 2.79
C PHE A 20 6.50 6.54 3.42
N VAL A 21 6.52 6.68 4.75
CA VAL A 21 7.64 7.32 5.45
C VAL A 21 8.94 6.53 5.26
N ALA A 22 8.90 5.21 5.37
CA ALA A 22 10.06 4.35 5.18
C ALA A 22 10.62 4.45 3.74
N TYR A 23 9.75 4.49 2.73
CA TYR A 23 10.14 4.73 1.34
C TYR A 23 10.81 6.09 1.16
N ARG A 24 10.26 7.16 1.76
CA ARG A 24 10.84 8.51 1.69
C ARG A 24 12.23 8.56 2.31
N ILE A 25 12.43 7.90 3.44
CA ILE A 25 13.75 7.79 4.09
C ILE A 25 14.72 7.02 3.18
N ALA A 26 14.30 5.89 2.60
CA ALA A 26 15.14 5.08 1.72
C ALA A 26 15.60 5.85 0.46
N ILE A 27 14.72 6.66 -0.14
CA ILE A 27 15.08 7.53 -1.27
C ILE A 27 16.06 8.63 -0.85
N SER A 28 15.80 9.29 0.29
CA SER A 28 16.69 10.37 0.76
C SER A 28 18.14 9.93 1.02
N GLN A 29 18.35 8.63 1.30
CA GLN A 29 19.69 8.06 1.51
C GLN A 29 20.40 7.67 0.21
N THR A 30 19.66 7.52 -0.90
CA THR A 30 20.22 7.04 -2.18
C THR A 30 20.52 8.17 -3.16
N GLU A 31 19.89 9.33 -3.00
CA GLU A 31 20.10 10.50 -3.87
C GLU A 31 21.33 11.30 -3.43
N THR A 32 22.48 11.04 -4.04
CA THR A 32 23.67 11.89 -3.92
C THR A 32 23.77 12.80 -5.15
N ILE A 33 23.68 14.12 -4.94
CA ILE A 33 23.75 15.13 -6.01
C ILE A 33 25.22 15.30 -6.41
N ASN A 34 25.70 14.44 -7.29
CA ASN A 34 27.01 14.54 -7.90
C ASN A 34 26.85 14.86 -9.40
N GLY A 35 27.59 15.83 -9.91
CA GLY A 35 27.53 16.23 -11.32
C GLY A 35 27.69 17.74 -11.56
N ASN A 36 27.74 18.12 -12.84
CA ASN A 36 27.77 19.51 -13.30
C ASN A 36 26.41 20.21 -13.09
N SER A 37 26.36 21.55 -13.15
CA SER A 37 25.14 22.32 -12.85
C SER A 37 23.90 21.87 -13.64
N PHE A 38 24.05 21.46 -14.91
CA PHE A 38 22.95 20.94 -15.73
C PHE A 38 22.43 19.58 -15.24
N GLU A 39 23.32 18.66 -14.84
CA GLU A 39 22.95 17.35 -14.30
C GLU A 39 22.22 17.51 -12.96
N LYS A 40 22.62 18.48 -12.13
CA LYS A 40 21.91 18.81 -10.89
C LYS A 40 20.47 19.27 -11.14
N TRP A 41 20.23 20.05 -12.20
CA TRP A 41 18.89 20.46 -12.58
C TRP A 41 18.03 19.27 -13.01
N ILE A 42 18.57 18.35 -13.81
CA ILE A 42 17.85 17.13 -14.23
C ILE A 42 17.53 16.25 -13.02
N GLN A 43 18.51 15.99 -12.15
CA GLN A 43 18.32 15.21 -10.92
C GLN A 43 17.24 15.83 -10.02
N PHE A 44 17.15 17.16 -9.95
CA PHE A 44 16.08 17.84 -9.21
C PHE A 44 14.69 17.61 -9.82
N PHE A 45 14.55 17.59 -11.15
CA PHE A 45 13.29 17.26 -11.81
C PHE A 45 12.90 15.79 -11.60
N GLU A 46 13.86 14.86 -11.65
CA GLU A 46 13.64 13.45 -11.33
C GLU A 46 13.16 13.26 -9.88
N LEU A 47 13.81 13.93 -8.92
CA LEU A 47 13.37 13.96 -7.52
C LEU A 47 11.91 14.44 -7.40
N LEU A 48 11.57 15.53 -8.09
CA LEU A 48 10.23 16.11 -8.05
C LEU A 48 9.17 15.15 -8.62
N LEU A 49 9.47 14.49 -9.74
CA LEU A 49 8.61 13.48 -10.34
C LEU A 49 8.43 12.27 -9.42
N ASN A 50 9.52 11.77 -8.82
CA ASN A 50 9.50 10.68 -7.85
C ASN A 50 8.64 11.05 -6.63
N PHE A 51 8.76 12.29 -6.15
CA PHE A 51 7.93 12.82 -5.08
C PHE A 51 6.45 12.80 -5.47
N GLY A 52 6.10 13.35 -6.63
CA GLY A 52 4.73 13.37 -7.14
C GLY A 52 4.12 11.97 -7.24
N PHE A 53 4.80 11.03 -7.91
CA PHE A 53 4.32 9.66 -8.07
C PHE A 53 4.16 8.93 -6.72
N SER A 54 5.13 9.03 -5.83
CA SER A 54 5.05 8.40 -4.51
C SER A 54 3.91 8.96 -3.65
N PHE A 55 3.62 10.26 -3.79
CA PHE A 55 2.50 10.90 -3.11
C PHE A 55 1.15 10.45 -3.67
N PHE A 56 1.02 10.36 -5.00
CA PHE A 56 -0.18 9.78 -5.62
C PHE A 56 -0.41 8.34 -5.19
N TYR A 57 0.64 7.53 -5.14
CA TYR A 57 0.56 6.16 -4.65
C TYR A 57 0.09 6.09 -3.19
N PHE A 58 0.62 6.97 -2.33
CA PHE A 58 0.19 7.06 -0.94
C PHE A 58 -1.29 7.43 -0.79
N ILE A 59 -1.77 8.43 -1.54
CA ILE A 59 -3.18 8.80 -1.58
C ILE A 59 -4.04 7.61 -2.04
N ALA A 60 -3.60 6.91 -3.08
CA ALA A 60 -4.29 5.72 -3.56
C ALA A 60 -4.40 4.65 -2.45
N MET A 61 -3.32 4.34 -1.74
CA MET A 61 -3.34 3.41 -0.60
C MET A 61 -4.32 3.84 0.50
N ILE A 62 -4.37 5.14 0.84
CA ILE A 62 -5.33 5.66 1.84
C ILE A 62 -6.76 5.44 1.36
N ILE A 63 -7.09 5.87 0.14
CA ILE A 63 -8.44 5.73 -0.43
C ILE A 63 -8.84 4.25 -0.48
N PHE A 64 -7.92 3.37 -0.87
CA PHE A 64 -8.19 1.95 -0.97
C PHE A 64 -8.25 1.23 0.37
N SER A 65 -7.65 1.78 1.43
CA SER A 65 -7.83 1.25 2.78
C SER A 65 -9.31 1.18 3.17
N PHE A 66 -10.14 2.13 2.71
CA PHE A 66 -11.59 2.15 2.97
C PHE A 66 -12.31 0.91 2.43
N ALA A 67 -11.76 0.20 1.44
CA ALA A 67 -12.32 -1.05 0.95
C ALA A 67 -12.45 -2.10 2.08
N ILE A 68 -11.56 -2.09 3.08
CA ILE A 68 -11.65 -2.98 4.25
C ILE A 68 -12.98 -2.78 4.99
N LEU A 69 -13.50 -1.54 5.05
CA LEU A 69 -14.78 -1.24 5.70
C LEU A 69 -15.97 -1.92 5.03
N LEU A 70 -15.85 -2.39 3.79
CA LEU A 70 -16.89 -3.22 3.15
C LEU A 70 -17.13 -4.53 3.90
N ASN A 71 -16.17 -5.01 4.71
CA ASN A 71 -16.39 -6.14 5.62
C ASN A 71 -17.35 -5.85 6.78
N LEU A 72 -17.80 -4.61 6.96
CA LEU A 72 -18.95 -4.32 7.83
C LEU A 72 -20.23 -4.98 7.30
N ILE A 73 -20.33 -5.18 5.98
CA ILE A 73 -21.44 -5.87 5.32
C ILE A 73 -21.28 -7.38 5.51
N LYS A 74 -22.26 -8.03 6.14
CA LYS A 74 -22.22 -9.48 6.43
C LYS A 74 -22.00 -10.34 5.16
N LYS A 75 -22.61 -9.96 4.03
CA LYS A 75 -22.49 -10.66 2.74
C LYS A 75 -21.06 -10.68 2.20
N VAL A 76 -20.34 -9.55 2.33
CA VAL A 76 -18.94 -9.40 1.90
C VAL A 76 -18.04 -10.21 2.82
N ARG A 77 -18.15 -9.99 4.13
CA ARG A 77 -17.32 -10.64 5.15
C ARG A 77 -17.39 -12.16 5.12
N ASN A 78 -18.59 -12.72 4.92
CA ASN A 78 -18.79 -14.16 5.00
C ASN A 78 -18.23 -14.89 3.76
N LYS A 79 -18.14 -14.20 2.62
CA LYS A 79 -17.54 -14.76 1.40
C LYS A 79 -16.03 -14.53 1.41
N LEU A 80 -15.27 -15.62 1.39
CA LEU A 80 -13.80 -15.58 1.44
C LEU A 80 -13.22 -14.69 0.34
N TYR A 81 -13.66 -14.91 -0.91
CA TYR A 81 -13.16 -14.16 -2.07
C TYR A 81 -13.45 -12.65 -1.98
N LEU A 82 -14.67 -12.26 -1.59
CA LEU A 82 -15.03 -10.85 -1.47
C LEU A 82 -14.24 -10.18 -0.34
N SER A 83 -14.14 -10.86 0.81
CA SER A 83 -13.34 -10.35 1.92
C SER A 83 -11.86 -10.23 1.52
N PHE A 84 -11.28 -11.22 0.84
CA PHE A 84 -9.92 -11.15 0.32
C PHE A 84 -9.72 -9.94 -0.62
N LEU A 85 -10.67 -9.72 -1.55
CA LEU A 85 -10.61 -8.61 -2.51
C LEU A 85 -10.55 -7.24 -1.82
N THR A 86 -11.19 -7.08 -0.66
CA THR A 86 -11.15 -5.83 0.10
C THR A 86 -9.80 -5.54 0.77
N PHE A 87 -8.97 -6.56 0.99
CA PHE A 87 -7.62 -6.40 1.54
C PHE A 87 -6.56 -6.33 0.44
N LEU A 88 -6.70 -7.10 -0.64
CA LEU A 88 -5.65 -7.30 -1.63
C LEU A 88 -6.01 -6.85 -3.04
N GLY A 89 -7.28 -6.84 -3.43
CA GLY A 89 -7.67 -6.61 -4.81
C GLY A 89 -7.19 -5.26 -5.35
N LEU A 90 -7.31 -4.22 -4.53
CA LEU A 90 -6.89 -2.86 -4.90
C LEU A 90 -5.37 -2.63 -4.82
N PRO A 91 -4.67 -3.04 -3.73
CA PRO A 91 -3.21 -3.04 -3.71
C PRO A 91 -2.59 -3.75 -4.91
N SER A 92 -3.16 -4.89 -5.33
CA SER A 92 -2.71 -5.62 -6.51
C SER A 92 -2.91 -4.85 -7.81
N ILE A 93 -4.03 -4.15 -8.00
CA ILE A 93 -4.27 -3.31 -9.19
C ILE A 93 -3.24 -2.17 -9.27
N CYS A 94 -2.95 -1.50 -8.15
CA CYS A 94 -1.93 -0.45 -8.11
C CYS A 94 -0.55 -0.96 -8.52
N ILE A 95 -0.17 -2.15 -8.08
CA ILE A 95 1.13 -2.75 -8.41
C ILE A 95 1.19 -3.19 -9.86
N ILE A 96 0.13 -3.78 -10.39
CA ILE A 96 0.05 -4.12 -11.82
C ILE A 96 0.23 -2.83 -12.64
N TYR A 97 -0.47 -1.76 -12.30
CA TYR A 97 -0.30 -0.47 -12.97
C TYR A 97 1.14 0.03 -12.89
N MET A 98 1.76 0.00 -11.69
CA MET A 98 3.16 0.40 -11.51
C MET A 98 4.10 -0.39 -12.41
N ILE A 99 4.01 -1.72 -12.42
CA ILE A 99 4.83 -2.60 -13.27
C ILE A 99 4.67 -2.25 -14.75
N PHE A 100 3.44 -1.99 -15.22
CA PHE A 100 3.20 -1.58 -16.61
C PHE A 100 3.77 -0.20 -16.93
N THR A 101 3.80 0.70 -15.95
CA THR A 101 4.34 2.07 -16.10
C THR A 101 5.84 2.19 -15.81
N GLU A 102 6.56 1.09 -15.54
CA GLU A 102 8.02 1.02 -15.36
C GLU A 102 8.83 1.34 -16.63
N LEU A 103 8.41 2.34 -17.41
CA LEU A 103 9.25 3.01 -18.39
C LEU A 103 10.36 3.85 -17.70
N ILE A 104 10.34 3.99 -16.37
CA ILE A 104 11.24 4.83 -15.57
C ILE A 104 11.67 4.02 -14.33
N ASN A 105 12.99 3.92 -14.06
CA ASN A 105 13.63 3.06 -13.04
C ASN A 105 13.13 3.27 -11.57
N PHE A 106 11.99 2.70 -11.19
CA PHE A 106 11.40 2.82 -9.85
C PHE A 106 11.61 1.60 -8.94
N GLN A 107 12.79 0.97 -9.00
CA GLN A 107 13.09 -0.30 -8.31
C GLN A 107 12.76 -0.31 -6.80
N MET A 108 13.01 0.80 -6.09
CA MET A 108 12.69 0.92 -4.66
C MET A 108 11.18 0.95 -4.39
N LEU A 109 10.38 1.62 -5.22
CA LEU A 109 8.94 1.71 -5.02
C LEU A 109 8.26 0.35 -5.18
N ASN A 110 8.75 -0.46 -6.12
CA ASN A 110 8.27 -1.83 -6.34
C ASN A 110 8.52 -2.72 -5.13
N PHE A 111 9.71 -2.62 -4.53
CA PHE A 111 10.05 -3.37 -3.32
C PHE A 111 9.09 -3.06 -2.16
N PHE A 112 8.85 -1.78 -1.88
CA PHE A 112 7.88 -1.37 -0.85
C PHE A 112 6.45 -1.82 -1.15
N SER A 113 6.09 -1.88 -2.43
CA SER A 113 4.77 -2.33 -2.85
C SER A 113 4.58 -3.85 -2.68
N VAL A 114 5.61 -4.65 -2.97
CA VAL A 114 5.60 -6.09 -2.67
C VAL A 114 5.48 -6.34 -1.17
N ILE A 115 6.22 -5.59 -0.34
CA ILE A 115 6.10 -5.65 1.12
C ILE A 115 4.66 -5.34 1.55
N TYR A 116 4.05 -4.31 0.95
CA TYR A 116 2.67 -3.95 1.25
C TYR A 116 1.69 -5.11 0.99
N ILE A 117 1.74 -5.76 -0.18
CA ILE A 117 0.92 -6.95 -0.48
C ILE A 117 1.13 -8.05 0.55
N PHE A 118 2.39 -8.31 0.92
CA PHE A 118 2.71 -9.36 1.88
C PHE A 118 2.05 -9.07 3.24
N ILE A 119 2.17 -7.84 3.73
CA ILE A 119 1.53 -7.41 4.98
C ILE A 119 0.01 -7.49 4.87
N MET A 120 -0.59 -7.05 3.74
CA MET A 120 -2.04 -7.14 3.51
C MET A 120 -2.55 -8.57 3.50
N THR A 121 -1.76 -9.51 2.98
CA THR A 121 -2.06 -10.95 3.00
C THR A 121 -2.07 -11.49 4.42
N ILE A 122 -1.04 -11.18 5.22
CA ILE A 122 -1.00 -11.57 6.64
C ILE A 122 -2.20 -10.97 7.38
N GLN A 123 -2.49 -9.70 7.14
CA GLN A 123 -3.58 -9.00 7.78
C GLN A 123 -4.94 -9.64 7.47
N PHE A 124 -5.17 -10.03 6.21
CA PHE A 124 -6.35 -10.78 5.80
C PHE A 124 -6.46 -12.14 6.51
N LEU A 125 -5.36 -12.91 6.56
CA LEU A 125 -5.35 -14.21 7.23
C LEU A 125 -5.67 -14.09 8.73
N MET A 126 -5.11 -13.07 9.41
CA MET A 126 -5.42 -12.78 10.81
C MET A 126 -6.89 -12.39 11.00
N PHE A 127 -7.41 -11.52 10.11
CA PHE A 127 -8.81 -11.11 10.13
C PHE A 127 -9.75 -12.31 9.99
N ARG A 128 -9.40 -13.25 9.09
CA ARG A 128 -10.19 -14.46 8.85
C ARG A 128 -10.22 -15.38 10.07
N LYS A 129 -9.05 -15.65 10.67
CA LYS A 129 -8.95 -16.45 11.90
C LYS A 129 -9.82 -15.88 13.03
N ILE A 130 -9.83 -14.55 13.20
CA ILE A 130 -10.64 -13.90 14.22
C ILE A 130 -12.13 -14.05 13.93
N ILE A 131 -12.58 -13.86 12.67
CA ILE A 131 -14.00 -14.02 12.31
C ILE A 131 -14.49 -15.45 12.56
N GLU A 132 -13.68 -16.45 12.20
CA GLU A 132 -14.03 -17.85 12.39
C GLU A 132 -14.17 -18.20 13.87
N LYS A 133 -13.24 -17.73 14.71
CA LYS A 133 -13.34 -17.90 16.17
C LYS A 133 -14.59 -17.24 16.75
N THR A 134 -14.91 -16.02 16.34
CA THR A 134 -16.13 -15.31 16.82
C THR A 134 -17.43 -15.90 16.26
N ARG A 135 -17.39 -16.85 15.31
CA ARG A 135 -18.57 -17.54 14.79
C ARG A 135 -18.82 -18.88 15.49
N SER A 136 -17.77 -19.51 16.02
CA SER A 136 -17.85 -20.76 16.79
C SER A 136 -18.23 -20.55 18.27
N GLU A 137 -18.17 -19.31 18.75
CA GLU A 137 -18.67 -18.85 20.05
C GLU A 137 -20.12 -18.34 19.90
#